data_AF-A0A090T1Q7-F1
#
_entry.id   AF-A0A090T1Q7-F1
#
_cell.length_a   1.000
_cell.length_b   1.000
_cell.length_c   1.000
_cell.angle_alpha   90.00
_cell.angle_beta   90.00
_cell.angle_gamma   90.00
#
_symmetry.space_group_name_H-M   'P 1'
#
loop_
_entity.id
_entity.type
_entity.pdbx_description
1 polymer ?
#
loop_
_entity_poly.entity_id
_entity_poly.type
_entity_poly.pdbx_seq_one_letter_code
_entity_poly.pdbx_strand_id
1 'polypeptide(L)'
;MKNKHWTQFELLHQTVKNQNIHIKGSHSYYSDAYDDGFEASVVRYLHGDELTKDRAPRWPIDQLYIGDYVCIGAEAVILMGGNHTHRSDWFSLYLLWNRLMMPTNQKVIPTLEMAHG
;
A
#
# COMPACT_ATOMS: atom_id res chain seq x y z
N MET A 1 26.47 1.38 7.52
CA MET A 1 25.21 1.50 8.29
C MET A 1 24.86 2.97 8.40
N LYS A 2 23.63 3.39 8.05
CA LYS A 2 23.19 4.77 8.33
C LYS A 2 23.22 4.97 9.85
N ASN A 3 23.85 6.03 10.33
CA ASN A 3 23.92 6.35 11.76
C ASN A 3 22.59 7.01 12.19
N LYS A 4 21.54 6.20 12.33
CA LYS A 4 20.19 6.63 12.71
C LYS A 4 20.09 6.82 14.22
N HIS A 5 19.32 7.83 14.63
CA HIS A 5 19.09 8.17 16.02
C HIS A 5 17.68 8.74 16.18
N TRP A 6 17.02 8.49 17.31
CA TRP A 6 15.63 8.91 17.58
C TRP A 6 15.40 10.43 17.64
N THR A 7 16.46 11.23 17.57
CA THR A 7 16.37 12.70 17.44
C THR A 7 16.39 13.18 16.00
N GLN A 8 16.65 12.29 15.03
CA GLN A 8 16.65 12.61 13.61
C GLN A 8 15.26 12.36 13.01
N PHE A 9 14.95 13.12 11.98
CA PHE A 9 13.69 13.00 11.24
C PHE A 9 13.90 13.24 9.76
N GLU A 10 12.98 12.69 8.97
CA GLU A 10 12.86 12.85 7.54
C GLU A 10 11.79 13.91 7.25
N LEU A 11 12.15 14.99 6.53
CA LEU A 11 11.18 15.97 6.06
C LEU A 11 10.45 15.42 4.84
N LEU A 12 9.14 15.19 4.97
CA LEU A 12 8.36 14.46 3.96
C LEU A 12 8.38 15.16 2.60
N HIS A 13 8.32 16.49 2.58
CA HIS A 13 8.32 17.28 1.34
C HIS A 13 9.65 17.18 0.55
N GLN A 14 10.72 16.69 1.16
CA GLN A 14 12.05 16.58 0.52
C GLN A 14 12.32 15.17 0.00
N THR A 15 11.72 14.16 0.62
CA THR A 15 12.12 12.77 0.45
C THR A 15 11.06 11.91 -0.23
N VAL A 16 9.78 12.29 -0.13
CA VAL A 16 8.68 11.65 -0.85
C VAL A 16 8.88 11.82 -2.35
N LYS A 17 8.80 10.71 -3.07
CA LYS A 17 9.01 10.59 -4.53
C LYS A 17 7.83 9.94 -5.23
N ASN A 18 7.05 9.11 -4.54
CA ASN A 18 5.88 8.47 -5.11
C ASN A 18 4.82 9.54 -5.45
N GLN A 19 4.46 9.61 -6.74
CA GLN A 19 3.52 10.61 -7.26
C GLN A 19 2.10 10.48 -6.72
N ASN A 20 1.77 9.34 -6.09
CA ASN A 20 0.48 9.11 -5.44
C ASN A 20 0.43 9.62 -3.98
N ILE A 21 1.53 10.19 -3.48
CA ILE A 21 1.64 10.80 -2.16
C ILE A 21 1.78 12.31 -2.31
N HIS A 22 0.86 13.05 -1.70
CA HIS A 22 0.77 14.50 -1.82
C HIS A 22 1.04 15.15 -0.47
N ILE A 23 2.14 15.87 -0.37
CA ILE A 23 2.54 16.58 0.85
C ILE A 23 2.16 18.05 0.73
N LYS A 24 1.37 18.56 1.68
CA LYS A 24 1.07 19.98 1.79
C LYS A 24 2.09 20.67 2.69
N GLY A 25 2.66 21.78 2.21
CA GLY A 25 3.61 22.58 2.98
C GLY A 25 4.96 21.88 3.15
N SER A 26 5.72 22.28 4.19
CA SER A 26 7.12 21.88 4.36
C SER A 26 7.51 21.47 5.78
N HIS A 27 6.56 21.40 6.73
CA HIS A 27 6.88 21.16 8.14
C HIS A 27 6.62 19.72 8.59
N SER A 28 5.86 18.96 7.81
CA SER A 28 5.54 17.57 8.14
C SER A 28 6.78 16.67 8.06
N TYR A 29 6.93 15.79 9.05
CA TYR A 29 8.10 14.93 9.18
C TYR A 29 7.76 13.51 9.64
N TYR A 30 8.69 12.58 9.37
CA TYR A 30 8.69 11.21 9.88
C TYR A 30 9.90 10.98 10.82
N SER A 31 9.67 10.34 11.96
CA SER A 31 10.74 9.97 12.91
C SER A 31 11.54 8.74 12.43
N ASP A 32 12.54 8.97 11.59
CA ASP A 32 13.31 7.93 10.85
C ASP A 32 14.42 7.24 11.67
N ALA A 33 14.07 6.64 12.80
CA ALA A 33 15.06 6.10 13.74
C ALA A 33 15.32 4.58 13.61
N TYR A 34 14.29 3.80 13.27
CA TYR A 34 14.30 2.34 13.48
C TYR A 34 14.08 1.49 12.22
N ASP A 35 13.62 2.09 11.12
CA ASP A 35 13.30 1.38 9.87
C ASP A 35 13.99 2.03 8.66
N ASP A 36 13.42 1.92 7.45
CA ASP A 36 14.05 2.34 6.19
C ASP A 36 13.48 3.66 5.62
N GLY A 37 12.74 4.42 6.43
CA GLY A 37 12.18 5.71 6.03
C GLY A 37 10.69 5.65 5.68
N PHE A 38 10.11 6.82 5.41
CA PHE A 38 8.65 6.97 5.30
C PHE A 38 8.03 6.12 4.18
N GLU A 39 8.48 6.28 2.92
CA GLU A 39 7.87 5.54 1.81
C GLU A 39 8.13 4.03 1.85
N ALA A 40 9.32 3.62 2.32
CA ALA A 40 9.73 2.22 2.29
C ALA A 40 9.11 1.39 3.41
N SER A 41 8.85 2.00 4.57
CA SER A 41 8.43 1.28 5.79
C SER A 41 7.00 1.61 6.23
N VAL A 42 6.59 2.88 6.13
CA VAL A 42 5.30 3.37 6.65
C VAL A 42 4.17 3.19 5.64
N VAL A 43 4.40 3.56 4.38
CA VAL A 43 3.37 3.48 3.33
C VAL A 43 3.41 2.12 2.66
N ARG A 44 2.35 1.34 2.81
CA ARG A 44 2.32 -0.05 2.30
C ARG A 44 1.28 -0.23 1.22
N TYR A 45 1.63 -0.98 0.18
CA TYR A 45 0.76 -1.34 -0.95
C TYR A 45 0.26 -0.16 -1.79
N LEU A 46 0.96 0.97 -1.76
CA LEU A 46 0.69 2.09 -2.66
C LEU A 46 1.46 1.90 -3.96
N HIS A 47 0.74 1.81 -5.08
CA HIS A 47 1.35 1.75 -6.39
C HIS A 47 2.23 2.99 -6.66
N GLY A 48 3.29 2.85 -7.45
CA GLY A 48 4.25 3.92 -7.73
C GLY A 48 5.48 3.91 -6.81
N ASP A 49 5.61 2.89 -5.95
CA ASP A 49 6.85 2.61 -5.23
C ASP A 49 7.97 2.14 -6.18
N GLU A 50 9.18 1.95 -5.64
CA GLU A 50 10.36 1.57 -6.42
C GLU A 50 10.18 0.29 -7.24
N LEU A 51 9.32 -0.64 -6.79
CA LEU A 51 9.08 -1.92 -7.43
C LEU A 51 7.93 -1.89 -8.45
N THR A 52 7.04 -0.90 -8.35
CA THR A 52 5.80 -0.84 -9.13
C THR A 52 5.69 0.35 -10.07
N LYS A 53 6.55 1.37 -9.93
CA LYS A 53 6.55 2.60 -10.76
C LYS A 53 6.62 2.36 -12.28
N ASP A 54 7.27 1.28 -12.72
CA ASP A 54 7.44 0.95 -14.15
C ASP A 54 6.29 0.11 -14.73
N ARG A 55 5.24 -0.16 -13.95
CA ARG A 55 4.09 -0.98 -14.36
C ARG A 55 2.84 -0.14 -14.42
N ALA A 56 1.99 -0.37 -15.42
CA ALA A 56 0.68 0.26 -15.44
C ALA A 56 -0.19 -0.25 -14.28
N PRO A 57 -0.92 0.63 -13.58
CA PRO A 57 -1.85 0.21 -12.55
C PRO A 57 -3.02 -0.56 -13.18
N ARG A 58 -3.46 -1.63 -12.51
CA ARG A 58 -4.61 -2.45 -12.95
C ARG A 58 -5.97 -1.80 -12.68
N TRP A 59 -6.00 -0.79 -11.82
CA TRP A 59 -7.18 -0.08 -11.35
C TRP A 59 -6.80 1.35 -10.94
N PRO A 60 -7.78 2.26 -10.82
CA PRO A 60 -7.55 3.57 -10.22
C PRO A 60 -6.88 3.45 -8.85
N ILE A 61 -5.87 4.28 -8.61
CA ILE A 61 -5.05 4.24 -7.40
C ILE A 61 -5.56 5.28 -6.42
N ASP A 62 -5.85 4.85 -5.19
CA ASP A 62 -6.15 5.76 -4.08
C ASP A 62 -4.93 6.63 -3.78
N GLN A 63 -5.17 7.90 -3.50
CA GLN A 63 -4.14 8.91 -3.28
C GLN A 63 -3.96 9.15 -1.78
N LEU A 64 -2.71 9.30 -1.32
CA LEU A 64 -2.40 9.65 0.06
C LEU A 64 -2.13 11.16 0.16
N TYR A 65 -2.95 11.87 0.92
CA TYR A 65 -2.75 13.31 1.19
C TYR A 65 -2.30 13.52 2.64
N ILE A 66 -1.20 14.24 2.82
CA ILE A 66 -0.66 14.60 4.13
C ILE A 66 -0.67 16.12 4.25
N GLY A 67 -1.28 16.63 5.33
CA GLY A 67 -1.34 18.06 5.62
C GLY A 67 0.03 18.65 5.97
N ASP A 68 0.06 19.96 6.24
CA ASP A 68 1.24 20.62 6.82
C ASP A 68 1.23 20.46 8.35
N TYR A 69 2.41 20.50 8.97
CA TYR A 69 2.61 20.29 10.42
C TYR A 69 2.14 18.93 10.97
N VAL A 70 2.23 17.86 10.17
CA VAL A 70 1.95 16.49 10.61
C VAL A 70 3.22 15.80 11.10
N CYS A 71 3.19 15.25 12.30
CA CYS A 71 4.29 14.49 12.88
C CYS A 71 3.96 13.00 12.86
N ILE A 72 4.75 12.20 12.14
CA ILE A 72 4.54 10.75 12.02
C ILE A 72 5.62 10.02 12.84
N GLY A 73 5.18 9.28 13.86
CA GLY A 73 6.07 8.49 14.71
C GLY A 73 6.71 7.32 13.97
N ALA A 74 7.86 6.86 14.47
CA ALA A 74 8.59 5.72 13.91
C ALA A 74 7.70 4.48 13.81
N GLU A 75 7.85 3.70 12.74
CA GLU A 75 7.14 2.43 12.51
C GLU A 75 5.61 2.52 12.40
N ALA A 76 5.05 3.73 12.27
CA ALA A 76 3.64 3.90 11.92
C ALA A 76 3.32 3.14 10.62
N VAL A 77 2.05 2.76 10.45
CA VAL A 77 1.60 2.08 9.22
C VAL A 77 0.43 2.83 8.61
N ILE A 78 0.61 3.23 7.35
CA ILE A 78 -0.44 3.75 6.49
C ILE A 78 -0.69 2.68 5.41
N LEU A 79 -1.79 1.94 5.59
CA LEU A 79 -2.16 0.85 4.71
C LEU A 79 -2.95 1.38 3.51
N MET A 80 -2.37 1.27 2.33
CA MET A 80 -2.99 1.63 1.06
C MET A 80 -3.44 0.37 0.30
N GLY A 81 -3.97 0.52 -0.92
CA GLY A 81 -4.39 -0.61 -1.75
C GLY A 81 -5.81 -1.13 -1.47
N GLY A 82 -6.61 -0.36 -0.73
CA GLY A 82 -8.01 -0.65 -0.46
C GLY A 82 -8.20 -1.99 0.25
N ASN A 83 -9.10 -2.81 -0.28
CA ASN A 83 -9.38 -4.14 0.26
C ASN A 83 -8.40 -5.24 -0.21
N HIS A 84 -7.32 -4.87 -0.92
CA HIS A 84 -6.38 -5.80 -1.56
C HIS A 84 -7.08 -6.89 -2.37
N THR A 85 -8.17 -6.51 -3.05
CA THR A 85 -9.03 -7.39 -3.86
C THR A 85 -9.88 -8.42 -3.09
N HIS A 86 -9.90 -8.37 -1.75
CA HIS A 86 -10.76 -9.21 -0.92
C HIS A 86 -12.16 -8.61 -0.76
N ARG A 87 -13.19 -9.32 -1.23
CA ARG A 87 -14.59 -8.88 -1.21
C ARG A 87 -15.36 -9.59 -0.10
N SER A 88 -15.58 -8.90 1.02
CA SER A 88 -16.31 -9.43 2.18
C SER A 88 -17.80 -9.66 1.92
N ASP A 89 -18.33 -9.07 0.85
CA ASP A 89 -19.69 -9.29 0.36
C ASP A 89 -19.82 -10.55 -0.52
N TRP A 90 -18.72 -11.26 -0.81
CA TRP A 90 -18.73 -12.51 -1.57
C TRP A 90 -18.74 -13.74 -0.67
N PHE A 91 -19.07 -14.89 -1.26
CA PHE A 91 -19.04 -16.19 -0.57
C PHE A 91 -17.64 -16.58 -0.06
N SER A 92 -16.59 -16.05 -0.69
CA SER A 92 -15.20 -16.29 -0.28
C SER A 92 -14.36 -15.02 -0.46
N LEU A 93 -13.43 -14.82 0.46
CA LEU A 93 -12.38 -13.79 0.35
C LEU A 93 -11.25 -14.23 -0.59
N TYR A 94 -11.16 -15.51 -0.96
CA TYR A 94 -10.08 -16.02 -1.80
C TYR A 94 -10.21 -15.50 -3.23
N LEU A 95 -9.13 -14.88 -3.73
CA LEU A 95 -9.09 -14.36 -5.09
C LEU A 95 -8.82 -15.50 -6.10
N LEU A 96 -9.89 -16.05 -6.68
CA LEU A 96 -9.77 -17.05 -7.74
C LEU A 96 -9.48 -16.38 -9.10
N TRP A 97 -8.19 -16.13 -9.38
CA TRP A 97 -7.73 -15.44 -10.59
C TRP A 97 -8.15 -16.14 -11.91
N ASN A 98 -8.28 -17.46 -11.93
CA ASN A 98 -8.47 -18.24 -13.17
C ASN A 98 -9.91 -18.32 -13.72
N ARG A 99 -10.94 -17.71 -13.09
CA ARG A 99 -12.34 -17.92 -13.53
C ARG A 99 -13.24 -16.69 -13.70
N LEU A 100 -12.76 -15.48 -13.38
CA LEU A 100 -13.60 -14.26 -13.46
C LEU A 100 -13.72 -13.65 -14.87
N MET A 101 -13.09 -14.26 -15.90
CA MET A 101 -13.24 -13.87 -17.32
C MET A 101 -14.34 -14.66 -18.05
N MET A 102 -15.08 -15.55 -17.38
CA MET A 102 -16.18 -16.26 -18.02
C MET A 102 -17.45 -15.41 -17.97
N PRO A 103 -18.18 -15.24 -19.09
CA PRO A 103 -19.45 -14.53 -19.09
C PRO A 103 -20.39 -15.18 -18.07
N THR A 104 -20.99 -14.32 -17.25
CA THR A 104 -21.89 -14.64 -16.16
C THR A 104 -23.13 -15.39 -16.67
N ASN A 105 -23.05 -16.72 -16.85
CA ASN A 105 -24.22 -17.56 -17.05
C ASN A 105 -24.05 -19.02 -16.59
N GLN A 106 -23.00 -19.33 -15.82
CA GLN A 106 -22.86 -20.65 -15.23
C GLN A 106 -22.71 -20.54 -13.72
N LYS A 107 -23.82 -20.81 -13.00
CA LYS A 107 -23.81 -21.14 -11.58
C LYS A 107 -23.01 -22.43 -11.42
N VAL A 108 -21.70 -22.32 -11.21
CA VAL A 108 -20.88 -23.44 -10.75
C VAL A 108 -20.53 -23.17 -9.30
N ILE A 109 -21.19 -23.90 -8.41
CA ILE A 109 -20.84 -24.03 -7.00
C ILE A 109 -19.40 -24.57 -6.97
N PRO A 110 -18.42 -23.89 -6.35
CA PRO A 110 -17.08 -24.45 -6.25
C PRO A 110 -17.08 -25.52 -5.16
N THR A 111 -17.07 -26.80 -5.57
CA THR A 111 -16.65 -27.89 -4.69
C THR A 111 -15.15 -27.76 -4.44
N LEU A 112 -14.80 -27.57 -3.18
CA LEU A 112 -13.45 -27.67 -2.66
C LEU A 112 -13.07 -29.17 -2.67
N GLU A 113 -12.53 -29.68 -3.78
CA GLU A 113 -11.82 -30.96 -3.70
C GLU A 113 -10.51 -30.71 -2.97
N MET A 114 -10.50 -31.04 -1.68
CA MET A 114 -9.27 -31.18 -0.92
C MET A 114 -8.46 -32.30 -1.56
N ALA A 115 -7.24 -31.97 -1.96
CA ALA A 115 -6.27 -32.92 -2.46
C ALA A 115 -6.04 -34.01 -1.39
N HIS A 116 -6.47 -35.24 -1.70
CA HIS A 116 -5.83 -36.44 -1.19
C HIS A 116 -4.95 -36.98 -2.31
N GLY A 117 -3.64 -37.02 -2.04
CA GLY A 117 -2.60 -37.54 -2.91
C GLY A 117 -1.24 -37.35 -2.26
#